data_AF-A0A927G9I7-F1
#
_entry.id   AF-A0A927G9I7-F1
#
_cell.length_a   1.000
_cell.length_b   1.000
_cell.length_c   1.000
_cell.angle_alpha   90.00
_cell.angle_beta   90.00
_cell.angle_gamma   90.00
#
_symmetry.space_group_name_H-M   'P 1'
#
loop_
_entity.id
_entity.type
_entity.pdbx_description
1 polymer ?
#
loop_
_entity_poly.entity_id
_entity_poly.type
_entity_poly.pdbx_seq_one_letter_code
_entity_poly.pdbx_strand_id
1 'polypeptide(L)'
;MSGPVGGAPGGTATPPRPRRHDDAIGASENRHGRPASPAVYRRRRLLALVLLLAVVAAVVLFLALVWPGFATAEADQAPEPTVTVTAEAPTPTIEPVPRTAQTPFAEALPSTVLGFALTEEAEQEEWTTAGAIEAYALRYADGPGDDAVVVTVTAGQYASEAEAQVAAQALVEAAGTGGDQGEVTVEGEVAGTWVLSPGDDGTSTVTWSNGTAVLQATGPDDVVEDVYSAYPL
;
A
#
# COMPACT_ATOMS: atom_id res chain seq x y z
N MET A 1 39.60 29.87 21.96
CA MET A 1 40.75 29.27 22.67
C MET A 1 40.21 28.34 23.75
N SER A 2 40.60 27.07 23.64
CA SER A 2 40.72 26.06 24.70
C SER A 2 39.48 25.66 25.51
N GLY A 3 39.04 24.40 25.32
CA GLY A 3 38.17 23.68 26.25
C GLY A 3 38.87 23.26 27.55
N PRO A 4 38.14 22.66 28.49
CA PRO A 4 38.48 21.30 28.97
C PRO A 4 37.22 20.39 29.09
N VAL A 5 37.31 19.08 28.79
CA VAL A 5 37.59 17.94 29.71
C VAL A 5 36.62 17.92 30.91
N GLY A 6 35.86 16.88 31.25
CA GLY A 6 35.85 15.45 30.96
C GLY A 6 35.38 14.72 32.23
N GLY A 7 34.79 13.52 32.12
CA GLY A 7 34.63 12.59 33.26
C GLY A 7 33.21 12.10 33.53
N ALA A 8 32.95 10.84 33.15
CA ALA A 8 31.70 10.10 33.35
C ALA A 8 31.52 9.60 34.81
N PRO A 9 30.27 9.38 35.27
CA PRO A 9 29.98 9.05 36.66
C PRO A 9 29.90 7.52 36.90
N GLY A 10 30.39 7.10 38.06
CA GLY A 10 30.16 5.78 38.64
C GLY A 10 29.56 5.89 40.03
N GLY A 11 28.70 4.93 40.37
CA GLY A 11 28.35 4.58 41.75
C GLY A 11 26.89 4.77 42.13
N THR A 12 26.17 3.67 42.36
CA THR A 12 25.11 3.63 43.37
C THR A 12 25.25 2.35 44.20
N ALA A 13 25.46 2.58 45.49
CA ALA A 13 25.48 1.60 46.56
C ALA A 13 24.07 1.43 47.16
N THR A 14 23.80 0.26 47.73
CA THR A 14 22.63 -0.11 48.55
C THR A 14 23.02 -0.05 50.05
N PRO A 15 22.15 -0.41 51.02
CA PRO A 15 20.94 0.21 51.64
C PRO A 15 21.29 0.76 53.07
N PRO A 16 20.37 1.02 54.06
CA PRO A 16 19.73 -0.02 54.92
C PRO A 16 18.33 0.38 55.51
N ARG A 17 17.49 -0.50 56.11
CA ARG A 17 17.50 -0.95 57.53
C ARG A 17 16.19 -1.74 57.88
N PRO A 18 16.12 -2.42 59.05
CA PRO A 18 15.47 -3.74 59.23
C PRO A 18 14.37 -3.79 60.32
N ARG A 19 13.75 -4.97 60.51
CA ARG A 19 13.61 -5.72 61.78
C ARG A 19 12.45 -6.74 61.71
N ARG A 20 12.74 -8.02 61.98
CA ARG A 20 11.77 -9.01 62.46
C ARG A 20 12.38 -9.78 63.63
N HIS A 21 11.47 -10.21 64.49
CA HIS A 21 11.59 -10.57 65.89
C HIS A 21 12.49 -11.76 66.24
N ASP A 22 12.91 -11.73 67.51
CA ASP A 22 13.78 -12.65 68.24
C ASP A 22 13.30 -14.11 68.34
N ASP A 23 14.31 -14.98 68.23
CA ASP A 23 14.65 -16.16 69.03
C ASP A 23 13.59 -17.11 69.60
N ALA A 24 13.77 -18.39 69.25
CA ALA A 24 13.58 -19.50 70.18
C ALA A 24 14.64 -20.61 69.95
N ILE A 25 15.21 -21.02 71.08
CA ILE A 25 16.35 -21.92 71.34
C ILE A 25 16.01 -23.39 71.08
N GLY A 26 17.01 -24.21 70.67
CA GLY A 26 16.93 -25.67 70.84
C GLY A 26 17.97 -26.47 70.07
N ALA A 27 19.04 -26.87 70.75
CA ALA A 27 20.14 -27.68 70.24
C ALA A 27 19.79 -29.16 70.02
N SER A 28 20.45 -29.81 69.05
CA SER A 28 21.17 -31.08 69.27
C SER A 28 21.79 -31.60 67.96
N GLU A 29 23.11 -31.69 67.96
CA GLU A 29 23.91 -32.45 67.01
C GLU A 29 23.76 -33.96 67.35
N ASN A 30 23.46 -34.82 66.38
CA ASN A 30 23.71 -36.25 66.53
C ASN A 30 24.08 -36.90 65.20
N ARG A 31 25.22 -37.57 65.26
CA ARG A 31 26.05 -38.04 64.16
C ARG A 31 25.97 -39.59 64.18
N HIS A 32 25.95 -40.19 62.99
CA HIS A 32 26.23 -41.59 62.66
C HIS A 32 25.10 -42.64 62.68
N GLY A 33 24.74 -43.06 61.46
CA GLY A 33 24.14 -44.35 61.16
C GLY A 33 24.33 -44.69 59.68
N ARG A 34 25.52 -45.15 59.30
CA ARG A 34 25.68 -45.93 58.05
C ARG A 34 25.48 -47.38 58.47
N PRO A 35 24.50 -48.12 57.93
CA PRO A 35 24.75 -48.80 56.66
C PRO A 35 23.52 -49.17 55.79
N ALA A 36 23.65 -49.03 54.47
CA ALA A 36 23.22 -49.97 53.43
C ALA A 36 23.66 -49.38 52.08
N SER A 37 24.37 -50.14 51.25
CA SER A 37 24.93 -49.64 50.00
C SER A 37 23.81 -49.28 48.99
N PRO A 38 23.76 -48.04 48.48
CA PRO A 38 22.66 -47.55 47.66
C PRO A 38 22.65 -48.10 46.22
N ALA A 39 23.59 -48.99 45.87
CA ALA A 39 23.85 -49.36 44.48
C ALA A 39 22.77 -50.27 43.88
N VAL A 40 22.18 -51.19 44.64
CA VAL A 40 21.16 -52.15 44.13
C VAL A 40 19.79 -51.47 44.03
N TYR A 41 19.44 -50.62 44.99
CA TYR A 41 18.20 -49.84 44.96
C TYR A 41 18.19 -48.82 43.83
N ARG A 42 19.32 -48.15 43.56
CA ARG A 42 19.44 -47.22 42.44
C ARG A 42 19.31 -47.92 41.10
N ARG A 43 19.90 -49.10 40.90
CA ARG A 43 19.75 -49.85 39.62
C ARG A 43 18.31 -50.29 39.37
N ARG A 44 17.62 -50.84 40.37
CA ARG A 44 16.20 -51.23 40.24
C ARG A 44 15.29 -50.03 40.04
N ARG A 45 15.53 -48.93 40.75
CA ARG A 45 14.77 -47.67 40.61
C ARG A 45 15.03 -47.01 39.25
N LEU A 46 16.25 -47.08 38.73
CA LEU A 46 16.60 -46.54 37.41
C LEU A 46 15.97 -47.37 36.29
N LEU A 47 15.98 -48.71 36.41
CA LEU A 47 15.26 -49.59 35.47
C LEU A 47 13.74 -49.35 35.51
N ALA A 48 13.16 -49.20 36.70
CA ALA A 48 11.73 -48.89 36.84
C ALA A 48 11.38 -47.51 36.25
N LEU A 49 12.26 -46.51 36.42
CA LEU A 49 12.07 -45.18 35.85
C LEU A 49 12.20 -45.19 34.32
N VAL A 50 13.18 -45.92 33.77
CA VAL A 50 13.33 -46.09 32.31
C VAL A 50 12.11 -46.81 31.73
N LEU A 51 11.61 -47.86 32.39
CA LEU A 51 10.41 -48.57 31.97
C LEU A 51 9.17 -47.66 32.00
N LEU A 52 9.00 -46.87 33.06
CA LEU A 52 7.91 -45.89 33.17
C LEU A 52 7.97 -44.87 32.02
N LEU A 53 9.16 -44.34 31.73
CA LEU A 53 9.36 -43.33 30.70
C LEU A 53 9.10 -43.91 29.30
N ALA A 54 9.46 -45.17 29.07
CA ALA A 54 9.13 -45.90 27.84
C ALA A 54 7.61 -46.11 27.70
N VAL A 55 6.91 -46.46 28.78
CA VAL A 55 5.45 -46.60 28.77
C VAL A 55 4.76 -45.27 28.49
N VAL A 56 5.21 -44.17 29.13
CA VAL A 56 4.68 -42.84 28.86
C VAL A 56 4.92 -42.43 27.40
N ALA A 57 6.11 -42.66 26.87
CA ALA A 57 6.41 -42.38 25.47
C ALA A 57 5.53 -43.19 24.51
N ALA A 58 5.28 -44.47 24.80
CA ALA A 58 4.37 -45.31 24.02
C ALA A 58 2.92 -44.82 24.07
N VAL A 59 2.44 -44.37 25.23
CA VAL A 59 1.10 -43.78 25.38
C VAL A 59 0.98 -42.47 24.60
N VAL A 60 1.99 -41.60 24.66
CA VAL A 60 2.03 -40.36 23.88
C VAL A 60 2.02 -40.65 22.38
N LEU A 61 2.82 -41.60 21.92
CA LEU A 61 2.86 -41.99 20.51
C LEU A 61 1.52 -42.59 20.04
N PHE A 62 0.90 -43.42 20.88
CA PHE A 62 -0.42 -43.98 20.61
C PHE A 62 -1.50 -42.89 20.54
N LEU A 63 -1.51 -41.94 21.48
CA LEU A 63 -2.45 -40.81 21.46
C LEU A 63 -2.23 -39.90 20.25
N ALA A 64 -0.98 -39.65 19.86
CA ALA A 64 -0.65 -38.89 18.64
C ALA A 64 -1.12 -39.59 17.36
N LEU A 65 -1.08 -40.93 17.33
CA LEU A 65 -1.50 -41.72 16.17
C LEU A 65 -3.02 -41.91 16.08
N VAL A 66 -3.71 -42.03 17.23
CA VAL A 66 -5.16 -42.27 17.31
C VAL A 66 -5.97 -40.96 17.32
N TRP A 67 -5.38 -39.86 17.79
CA TRP A 67 -6.04 -38.55 17.86
C TRP A 67 -5.08 -37.44 17.41
N PRO A 68 -4.95 -37.17 16.10
CA PRO A 68 -3.97 -36.22 15.57
C PRO A 68 -4.20 -34.76 16.00
N GLY A 69 -5.31 -34.45 16.67
CA GLY A 69 -5.71 -33.10 17.07
C GLY A 69 -4.96 -32.45 18.25
N PHE A 70 -3.96 -33.09 18.84
CA PHE A 70 -3.16 -32.50 19.94
C PHE A 70 -1.74 -32.06 19.52
N ALA A 71 -1.30 -32.38 18.30
CA ALA A 71 0.06 -32.06 17.82
C ALA A 71 0.16 -30.75 17.04
N THR A 72 -0.96 -30.08 16.76
CA THR A 72 -1.00 -28.73 16.18
C THR A 72 -1.08 -27.70 17.29
N ALA A 73 0.10 -27.23 17.73
CA ALA A 73 0.19 -25.92 18.39
C ALA A 73 -0.12 -24.83 17.35
N GLU A 74 -0.98 -23.88 17.74
CA GLU A 74 -1.45 -22.72 16.97
C GLU A 74 -1.78 -22.98 15.49
N ALA A 75 -3.07 -23.23 15.22
CA ALA A 75 -3.61 -22.81 13.93
C ALA A 75 -3.49 -21.28 13.89
N ASP A 76 -2.63 -20.76 13.02
CA ASP A 76 -2.73 -19.37 12.55
C ASP A 76 -4.21 -19.12 12.24
N GLN A 77 -4.86 -18.27 13.03
CA GLN A 77 -6.19 -17.80 12.69
C GLN A 77 -6.04 -17.04 11.38
N ALA A 78 -6.43 -17.69 10.28
CA ALA A 78 -6.58 -17.03 8.99
C ALA A 78 -7.46 -15.78 9.22
N PRO A 79 -7.07 -14.60 8.68
CA PRO A 79 -7.86 -13.39 8.86
C PRO A 79 -9.31 -13.67 8.43
N GLU A 80 -10.26 -13.29 9.29
CA GLU A 80 -11.67 -13.44 8.95
C GLU A 80 -11.98 -12.71 7.64
N PRO A 81 -12.77 -13.31 6.73
CA PRO A 81 -13.09 -12.68 5.45
C PRO A 81 -13.82 -11.36 5.71
N THR A 82 -13.14 -10.24 5.42
CA THR A 82 -13.77 -8.93 5.43
C THR A 82 -14.57 -8.78 4.15
N VAL A 83 -15.88 -8.57 4.27
CA VAL A 83 -16.73 -8.25 3.14
C VAL A 83 -16.53 -6.77 2.82
N THR A 84 -15.75 -6.46 1.79
CA THR A 84 -15.70 -5.11 1.23
C THR A 84 -16.89 -4.94 0.29
N VAL A 85 -17.82 -4.06 0.64
CA VAL A 85 -18.85 -3.59 -0.29
C VAL A 85 -18.20 -2.54 -1.18
N THR A 86 -17.93 -2.90 -2.43
CA THR A 86 -17.51 -1.94 -3.46
C THR A 86 -18.69 -1.05 -3.80
N ALA A 87 -18.58 0.26 -3.56
CA ALA A 87 -19.57 1.22 -4.02
C ALA A 87 -19.60 1.25 -5.55
N GLU A 88 -20.77 1.52 -6.14
CA GLU A 88 -20.88 1.77 -7.57
C GLU A 88 -20.07 3.01 -7.96
N ALA A 89 -19.49 2.99 -9.17
CA ALA A 89 -18.79 4.15 -9.70
C ALA A 89 -19.74 5.36 -9.80
N PRO A 90 -19.27 6.57 -9.48
CA PRO A 90 -20.12 7.76 -9.56
C PRO A 90 -20.62 7.96 -11.00
N THR A 91 -21.87 8.41 -11.12
CA THR A 91 -22.52 8.76 -12.41
C THR A 91 -22.76 10.26 -12.44
N PRO A 92 -22.59 10.94 -13.59
CA PRO A 92 -22.79 12.38 -13.66
C PRO A 92 -24.23 12.78 -13.34
N THR A 93 -24.38 13.96 -12.72
CA THR A 93 -25.69 14.52 -12.37
C THR A 93 -26.30 15.37 -13.49
N ILE A 94 -25.54 15.62 -14.55
CA ILE A 94 -25.90 16.41 -15.73
C ILE A 94 -25.70 15.59 -17.01
N GLU A 95 -26.45 15.93 -18.06
CA GLU A 95 -26.26 15.34 -19.39
C GLU A 95 -25.09 16.01 -20.13
N PRO A 96 -24.26 15.25 -20.86
CA PRO A 96 -23.18 15.83 -21.64
C PRO A 96 -23.70 16.62 -22.85
N VAL A 97 -22.97 17.68 -23.22
CA VAL A 97 -23.24 18.43 -24.46
C VAL A 97 -22.94 17.58 -25.69
N PRO A 98 -23.64 17.80 -26.82
CA PRO A 98 -23.32 17.12 -28.07
C PRO A 98 -21.93 17.51 -28.57
N ARG A 99 -21.20 16.53 -29.11
CA ARG A 99 -19.89 16.74 -29.77
C ARG A 99 -20.06 17.59 -31.02
N THR A 100 -19.12 18.51 -31.25
CA THR A 100 -19.11 19.38 -32.43
C THR A 100 -18.15 18.90 -33.52
N ALA A 101 -17.12 18.14 -33.16
CA ALA A 101 -16.25 17.43 -34.09
C ALA A 101 -16.74 15.99 -34.38
N GLN A 102 -16.55 15.51 -35.61
CA GLN A 102 -16.97 14.18 -36.09
C GLN A 102 -15.82 13.38 -36.71
N THR A 103 -14.58 13.67 -36.30
CA THR A 103 -13.44 12.85 -36.69
C THR A 103 -13.41 11.57 -35.86
N PRO A 104 -12.79 10.48 -36.34
CA PRO A 104 -12.67 9.25 -35.55
C PRO A 104 -11.98 9.48 -34.20
N PHE A 105 -11.00 10.38 -34.14
CA PHE A 105 -10.33 10.75 -32.89
C PHE A 105 -11.30 11.49 -31.95
N ALA A 106 -12.04 12.49 -32.45
CA ALA A 106 -13.01 13.21 -31.65
C ALA A 106 -14.14 12.31 -31.12
N GLU A 107 -14.59 11.34 -31.91
CA GLU A 107 -15.63 10.37 -31.52
C GLU A 107 -15.13 9.35 -30.48
N ALA A 108 -13.83 9.09 -30.42
CA ALA A 108 -13.23 8.21 -29.41
C ALA A 108 -13.14 8.86 -28.02
N LEU A 109 -13.14 10.19 -27.95
CA LEU A 109 -13.07 10.92 -26.68
C LEU A 109 -14.41 10.80 -25.92
N PRO A 110 -14.38 10.45 -24.62
CA PRO A 110 -15.58 10.16 -23.85
C PRO A 110 -16.48 11.39 -23.66
N SER A 111 -17.79 11.20 -23.71
CA SER A 111 -18.76 12.23 -23.29
C SER A 111 -18.93 12.29 -21.77
N THR A 112 -18.56 11.21 -21.06
CA THR A 112 -18.60 11.10 -19.60
C THR A 112 -17.41 10.32 -19.07
N VAL A 113 -16.84 10.75 -17.95
CA VAL A 113 -15.78 10.04 -17.24
C VAL A 113 -16.11 10.06 -15.75
N LEU A 114 -16.28 8.90 -15.13
CA LEU A 114 -16.76 8.79 -13.74
C LEU A 114 -18.04 9.63 -13.53
N GLY A 115 -18.05 10.48 -12.51
CA GLY A 115 -19.14 11.41 -12.20
C GLY A 115 -19.15 12.69 -13.03
N PHE A 116 -18.30 12.83 -14.05
CA PHE A 116 -18.19 14.05 -14.84
C PHE A 116 -18.77 13.89 -16.24
N ALA A 117 -19.51 14.90 -16.70
CA ALA A 117 -20.02 14.98 -18.07
C ALA A 117 -19.34 16.13 -18.84
N LEU A 118 -19.19 15.95 -20.15
CA LEU A 118 -18.70 16.98 -21.05
C LEU A 118 -19.66 18.18 -21.05
N THR A 119 -19.15 19.36 -20.74
CA THR A 119 -19.92 20.62 -20.69
C THR A 119 -19.50 21.61 -21.77
N GLU A 120 -18.26 21.50 -22.26
CA GLU A 120 -17.71 22.38 -23.28
C GLU A 120 -16.68 21.63 -24.11
N GLU A 121 -16.65 21.92 -25.41
CA GLU A 121 -15.68 21.42 -26.37
C GLU A 121 -15.26 22.59 -27.27
N ALA A 122 -13.95 22.76 -27.45
CA ALA A 122 -13.37 23.73 -28.37
C ALA A 122 -12.18 23.12 -29.09
N GLU A 123 -11.89 23.61 -30.30
CA GLU A 123 -10.63 23.29 -30.99
C GLU A 123 -9.44 23.86 -30.21
N GLN A 124 -8.30 23.17 -30.24
CA GLN A 124 -7.06 23.63 -29.62
C GLN A 124 -6.01 24.02 -30.66
N GLU A 125 -6.06 25.29 -31.05
CA GLU A 125 -5.18 25.88 -32.07
C GLU A 125 -3.69 25.85 -31.69
N GLU A 126 -3.38 25.93 -30.40
CA GLU A 126 -2.00 25.90 -29.92
C GLU A 126 -1.35 24.53 -30.18
N TRP A 127 -2.10 23.46 -29.95
CA TRP A 127 -1.63 22.09 -30.17
C TRP A 127 -1.55 21.75 -31.66
N THR A 128 -2.48 22.22 -32.48
CA THR A 128 -2.39 22.03 -33.94
C THR A 128 -1.24 22.84 -34.55
N THR A 129 -0.99 24.05 -34.05
CA THR A 129 0.21 24.83 -34.41
C THR A 129 1.50 24.11 -33.98
N ALA A 130 1.47 23.40 -32.86
CA ALA A 130 2.57 22.57 -32.36
C ALA A 130 2.70 21.19 -33.05
N GLY A 131 1.89 20.91 -34.08
CA GLY A 131 2.03 19.72 -34.92
C GLY A 131 1.00 18.62 -34.72
N ALA A 132 -0.01 18.82 -33.86
CA ALA A 132 -1.17 17.93 -33.86
C ALA A 132 -1.96 18.08 -35.17
N ILE A 133 -2.43 16.96 -35.72
CA ILE A 133 -3.33 16.93 -36.89
C ILE A 133 -4.68 17.56 -36.51
N GLU A 134 -5.13 17.25 -35.30
CA GLU A 134 -6.33 17.80 -34.68
C GLU A 134 -6.15 17.79 -33.17
N ALA A 135 -6.76 18.76 -32.48
CA ALA A 135 -6.72 18.85 -31.03
C ALA A 135 -7.97 19.54 -30.47
N TYR A 136 -8.37 19.14 -29.27
CA TYR A 136 -9.59 19.60 -28.62
C TYR A 136 -9.33 19.91 -27.14
N ALA A 137 -9.87 21.03 -26.65
CA ALA A 137 -10.04 21.30 -25.23
C ALA A 137 -11.44 20.87 -24.80
N LEU A 138 -11.51 20.03 -23.78
CA LEU A 138 -12.73 19.42 -23.26
C LEU A 138 -12.88 19.82 -21.79
N ARG A 139 -14.05 20.36 -21.42
CA ARG A 139 -14.36 20.69 -20.03
C ARG A 139 -15.37 19.68 -19.49
N TYR A 140 -14.97 18.92 -18.48
CA TYR A 140 -15.82 17.98 -17.77
C TYR A 140 -16.22 18.57 -16.41
N ALA A 141 -17.50 18.44 -16.04
CA ALA A 141 -18.01 18.89 -14.74
C ALA A 141 -18.93 17.84 -14.11
N ASP A 142 -18.97 17.80 -12.77
CA ASP A 142 -19.81 16.86 -11.99
C ASP A 142 -21.25 17.35 -11.77
N GLY A 143 -21.51 18.62 -12.04
CA GLY A 143 -22.80 19.27 -11.85
C GLY A 143 -22.93 20.62 -12.57
N PRO A 144 -24.07 21.30 -12.44
CA PRO A 144 -24.30 22.61 -13.04
C PRO A 144 -23.75 23.75 -12.16
N GLY A 145 -23.38 24.86 -12.80
CA GLY A 145 -23.02 26.11 -12.12
C GLY A 145 -21.55 26.20 -11.72
N ASP A 146 -21.20 27.30 -11.06
CA ASP A 146 -19.81 27.68 -10.76
C ASP A 146 -19.19 26.88 -9.60
N ASP A 147 -20.02 26.24 -8.78
CA ASP A 147 -19.58 25.42 -7.65
C ASP A 147 -19.24 23.97 -8.05
N ALA A 148 -19.44 23.61 -9.32
CA ALA A 148 -19.15 22.28 -9.83
C ALA A 148 -17.64 22.00 -9.81
N VAL A 149 -17.27 20.75 -9.51
CA VAL A 149 -15.90 20.28 -9.68
C VAL A 149 -15.64 20.10 -11.17
N VAL A 150 -14.48 20.59 -11.63
CA VAL A 150 -14.14 20.65 -13.04
C VAL A 150 -12.80 20.00 -13.29
N VAL A 151 -12.75 19.21 -14.36
CA VAL A 151 -11.50 18.74 -14.97
C VAL A 151 -11.48 19.17 -16.43
N THR A 152 -10.40 19.83 -16.84
CA THR A 152 -10.16 20.16 -18.24
C THR A 152 -9.23 19.13 -18.84
N VAL A 153 -9.60 18.55 -19.98
CA VAL A 153 -8.75 17.63 -20.74
C VAL A 153 -8.47 18.25 -22.09
N THR A 154 -7.19 18.46 -22.41
CA THR A 154 -6.76 18.74 -23.77
C THR A 154 -6.30 17.44 -24.42
N ALA A 155 -6.79 17.14 -25.62
CA ALA A 155 -6.46 15.93 -26.35
C ALA A 155 -5.98 16.27 -27.76
N GLY A 156 -4.89 15.67 -28.21
CA GLY A 156 -4.31 15.88 -29.53
C GLY A 156 -3.91 14.58 -30.22
N GLN A 157 -4.10 14.56 -31.53
CA GLN A 157 -3.74 13.45 -32.40
C GLN A 157 -2.54 13.85 -33.26
N TYR A 158 -1.45 13.07 -33.22
CA TYR A 158 -0.23 13.32 -33.99
C TYR A 158 -0.11 12.36 -35.17
N ALA A 159 0.72 12.70 -36.16
CA ALA A 159 0.89 11.86 -37.35
C ALA A 159 1.70 10.59 -37.08
N SER A 160 2.48 10.57 -36.00
CA SER A 160 3.27 9.42 -35.56
C SER A 160 3.45 9.36 -34.05
N GLU A 161 3.76 8.18 -33.54
CA GLU A 161 4.04 7.97 -32.10
C GLU A 161 5.28 8.76 -31.66
N ALA A 162 6.27 8.92 -32.54
CA ALA A 162 7.46 9.70 -32.26
C ALA A 162 7.13 11.19 -32.04
N GLU A 163 6.23 11.75 -32.86
CA GLU A 163 5.78 13.14 -32.68
C GLU A 163 4.91 13.29 -31.43
N ALA A 164 4.04 12.32 -31.15
CA ALA A 164 3.26 12.27 -29.91
C ALA A 164 4.16 12.25 -28.67
N GLN A 165 5.23 11.43 -28.68
CA GLN A 165 6.18 11.36 -27.57
C GLN A 165 6.94 12.69 -27.36
N VAL A 166 7.35 13.36 -28.44
CA VAL A 166 8.00 14.67 -28.36
C VAL A 166 7.05 15.70 -27.77
N ALA A 167 5.79 15.72 -28.21
CA ALA A 167 4.78 16.63 -27.68
C ALA A 167 4.47 16.36 -26.19
N ALA A 168 4.30 15.09 -25.81
CA ALA A 168 4.07 14.70 -24.43
C ALA A 168 5.23 15.14 -23.51
N GLN A 169 6.48 14.96 -23.94
CA GLN A 169 7.65 15.41 -23.18
C GLN A 169 7.65 16.93 -23.00
N ALA A 170 7.38 17.69 -24.06
CA ALA A 170 7.30 19.15 -23.98
C ALA A 170 6.19 19.62 -23.03
N LEU A 171 5.05 18.93 -23.02
CA LEU A 171 3.93 19.22 -22.11
C LEU A 171 4.29 18.93 -20.64
N VAL A 172 4.98 17.82 -20.37
CA VAL A 172 5.48 17.49 -19.02
C VAL A 172 6.51 18.51 -18.55
N GLU A 173 7.44 18.91 -19.42
CA GLU A 173 8.42 19.96 -19.10
C GLU A 173 7.73 21.30 -18.77
N ALA A 174 6.67 21.64 -19.50
CA ALA A 174 5.90 22.85 -19.27
C ALA A 174 5.05 22.80 -17.99
N ALA A 175 4.48 21.64 -17.65
CA ALA A 175 3.68 21.43 -16.45
C ALA A 175 4.52 21.41 -15.16
N GLY A 176 5.82 21.16 -15.28
CA GLY A 176 6.75 21.08 -14.16
C GLY A 176 7.02 19.64 -13.71
N THR A 177 8.14 19.47 -13.01
CA THR A 177 8.65 18.16 -12.59
C THR A 177 8.35 17.90 -11.11
N GLY A 178 7.93 16.68 -10.74
CA GLY A 178 7.92 16.28 -9.33
C GLY A 178 6.87 15.28 -8.87
N GLY A 179 5.96 14.82 -9.72
CA GLY A 179 4.97 13.79 -9.35
C GLY A 179 5.30 12.41 -9.89
N ASP A 180 4.32 11.51 -9.76
CA ASP A 180 4.44 10.11 -10.14
C ASP A 180 4.43 9.92 -11.66
N GLN A 181 4.93 8.77 -12.12
CA GLN A 181 5.01 8.44 -13.53
C GLN A 181 4.92 6.93 -13.74
N GLY A 182 4.49 6.52 -14.93
CA GLY A 182 4.39 5.11 -15.26
C GLY A 182 4.12 4.83 -16.73
N GLU A 183 3.93 3.55 -17.02
CA GLU A 183 3.57 3.06 -18.34
C GLU A 183 2.05 3.00 -18.48
N VAL A 184 1.55 3.31 -19.66
CA VAL A 184 0.17 3.05 -20.08
C VAL A 184 0.19 1.71 -20.82
N THR A 185 -0.60 0.74 -20.38
CA THR A 185 -0.63 -0.61 -20.98
C THR A 185 -2.00 -0.97 -21.55
N VAL A 186 -2.02 -1.49 -22.77
CA VAL A 186 -3.21 -2.05 -23.42
C VAL A 186 -2.98 -3.55 -23.63
N GLU A 187 -3.86 -4.39 -23.09
CA GLU A 187 -3.74 -5.86 -23.14
C GLU A 187 -2.41 -6.42 -22.60
N GLY A 188 -1.72 -5.67 -21.72
CA GLY A 188 -0.43 -6.05 -21.14
C GLY A 188 0.80 -5.62 -21.96
N GLU A 189 0.59 -4.91 -23.08
CA GLU A 189 1.65 -4.28 -23.87
C GLU A 189 1.73 -2.78 -23.55
N VAL A 190 2.94 -2.22 -23.52
CA VAL A 190 3.14 -0.79 -23.26
C VAL A 190 2.71 0.01 -24.50
N ALA A 191 1.62 0.75 -24.36
CA ALA A 191 1.03 1.60 -25.39
C ALA A 191 1.45 3.09 -25.25
N GLY A 192 2.01 3.47 -24.10
CA GLY A 192 2.55 4.81 -23.88
C GLY A 192 3.00 5.05 -22.44
N THR A 193 3.02 6.30 -22.03
CA THR A 193 3.50 6.71 -20.69
C THR A 193 2.60 7.79 -20.11
N TRP A 194 2.57 7.88 -18.79
CA TRP A 194 1.90 8.96 -18.07
C TRP A 194 2.83 9.61 -17.05
N VAL A 195 2.62 10.89 -16.79
CA VAL A 195 3.30 11.67 -15.76
C VAL A 195 2.28 12.57 -15.06
N LEU A 196 2.26 12.52 -13.74
CA LEU A 196 1.57 13.45 -12.86
C LEU A 196 2.54 14.60 -12.51
N SER A 197 2.10 15.83 -12.75
CA SER A 197 2.79 17.07 -12.42
C SER A 197 1.95 17.83 -11.39
N PRO A 198 2.35 17.82 -10.11
CA PRO A 198 1.66 18.57 -9.06
C PRO A 198 1.79 20.07 -9.29
N GLY A 199 0.71 20.81 -9.13
CA GLY A 199 0.70 22.27 -9.08
C GLY A 199 0.75 22.79 -7.64
N ASP A 200 0.90 24.11 -7.49
CA ASP A 200 0.98 24.77 -6.18
C ASP A 200 -0.39 25.20 -5.62
N ASP A 201 -1.44 25.16 -6.46
CA ASP A 201 -2.76 25.73 -6.17
C ASP A 201 -3.83 24.68 -5.77
N GLY A 202 -3.40 23.47 -5.37
CA GLY A 202 -4.29 22.34 -5.11
C GLY A 202 -4.87 21.70 -6.38
N THR A 203 -4.20 21.95 -7.51
CA THR A 203 -4.48 21.33 -8.80
C THR A 203 -3.28 20.55 -9.28
N SER A 204 -3.53 19.49 -10.02
CA SER A 204 -2.51 18.66 -10.63
C SER A 204 -2.80 18.49 -12.12
N THR A 205 -1.74 18.24 -12.87
CA THR A 205 -1.81 17.99 -14.31
C THR A 205 -1.28 16.59 -14.61
N VAL A 206 -2.08 15.74 -15.26
CA VAL A 206 -1.65 14.44 -15.75
C VAL A 206 -1.47 14.53 -17.25
N THR A 207 -0.27 14.24 -17.74
CA THR A 207 0.01 14.12 -19.18
C THR A 207 0.24 12.65 -19.52
N TRP A 208 -0.47 12.13 -20.51
CA TRP A 208 -0.27 10.76 -20.98
C TRP A 208 -0.34 10.64 -22.49
N SER A 209 0.23 9.56 -23.00
CA SER A 209 0.17 9.19 -24.41
C SER A 209 -0.31 7.75 -24.58
N ASN A 210 -1.01 7.49 -25.68
CA ASN A 210 -1.35 6.15 -26.16
C ASN A 210 -1.19 6.14 -27.68
N GLY A 211 -0.13 5.47 -28.15
CA GLY A 211 0.29 5.48 -29.55
C GLY A 211 0.51 6.91 -30.06
N THR A 212 -0.39 7.37 -30.93
CA THR A 212 -0.34 8.68 -31.58
C THR A 212 -1.18 9.75 -30.90
N ALA A 213 -1.94 9.40 -29.86
CA ALA A 213 -2.72 10.33 -29.05
C ALA A 213 -1.91 10.83 -27.86
N VAL A 214 -2.02 12.13 -27.55
CA VAL A 214 -1.48 12.76 -26.34
C VAL A 214 -2.60 13.52 -25.67
N LEU A 215 -2.66 13.42 -24.34
CA LEU A 215 -3.67 14.08 -23.54
C LEU A 215 -3.04 14.72 -22.32
N GLN A 216 -3.65 15.80 -21.87
CA GLN A 216 -3.31 16.50 -20.65
C GLN A 216 -4.59 16.86 -19.89
N ALA A 217 -4.76 16.27 -18.70
CA ALA A 217 -5.86 16.57 -17.81
C ALA A 217 -5.37 17.48 -16.68
N THR A 218 -6.10 18.56 -16.40
CA THR A 218 -5.83 19.46 -15.28
C THR A 218 -7.09 19.65 -14.46
N GLY A 219 -6.98 19.47 -13.14
CA GLY A 219 -8.08 19.60 -12.20
C GLY A 219 -7.60 19.50 -10.75
N PRO A 220 -8.52 19.45 -9.78
CA PRO A 220 -8.16 19.28 -8.36
C PRO A 220 -7.38 17.99 -8.10
N ASP A 221 -6.45 18.04 -7.15
CA ASP A 221 -5.54 16.93 -6.83
C ASP A 221 -6.26 15.64 -6.47
N ASP A 222 -7.40 15.74 -5.79
CA ASP A 222 -8.18 14.60 -5.31
C ASP A 222 -9.02 13.91 -6.37
N VAL A 223 -9.09 14.46 -7.59
CA VAL A 223 -9.95 13.90 -8.67
C VAL A 223 -9.21 13.66 -9.99
N VAL A 224 -8.15 14.40 -10.30
CA VAL A 224 -7.57 14.37 -11.65
C VAL A 224 -6.92 13.02 -11.98
N GLU A 225 -6.32 12.35 -10.99
CA GLU A 225 -5.73 11.02 -11.16
C GLU A 225 -6.79 9.93 -11.37
N ASP A 226 -7.93 10.03 -10.68
CA ASP A 226 -9.09 9.14 -10.87
C ASP A 226 -9.68 9.32 -12.28
N VAL A 227 -9.81 10.57 -12.74
CA VAL A 227 -10.27 10.87 -14.10
C VAL A 227 -9.32 10.30 -15.14
N TYR A 228 -8.00 10.48 -14.98
CA TYR A 228 -7.00 9.86 -15.85
C TYR A 228 -7.16 8.33 -15.87
N SER A 229 -7.22 7.70 -14.70
CA SER A 229 -7.29 6.23 -14.57
C SER A 229 -8.55 5.64 -15.19
N ALA A 230 -9.64 6.40 -15.22
CA ALA A 230 -10.92 6.00 -15.81
C ALA A 230 -11.08 6.47 -17.27
N TYR A 231 -10.13 7.21 -17.82
CA TYR A 231 -10.24 7.77 -19.17
C TYR A 231 -10.01 6.66 -20.23
N PRO A 232 -11.01 6.35 -21.08
CA PRO A 232 -10.90 5.26 -22.02
C PRO A 232 -10.04 5.65 -23.23
N LEU A 233 -8.80 5.15 -23.29
CA LEU A 233 -7.92 5.25 -24.46
C LEU A 233 -6.96 4.06 -24.57
#